data_AF-B7FSC0-F1
#
_entry.id   AF-B7FSC0-F1
#
_cell.length_a   1.000
_cell.length_b   1.000
_cell.length_c   1.000
_cell.angle_alpha   90.00
_cell.angle_beta   90.00
_cell.angle_gamma   90.00
#
_symmetry.space_group_name_H-M   'P 1'
#
loop_
_entity.id
_entity.type
_entity.pdbx_description
1 polymer ?
#
loop_
_entity_poly.entity_id
_entity_poly.type
_entity_poly.pdbx_seq_one_letter_code
_entity_poly.pdbx_strand_id
1 'polypeptide(L)'
;MSLQGLVVLAVLFCFLPYALFKNRSKNWDFANVSTHAIRETVSDRKMVKVEVYVESLCIDSQLYMSEQLMPTFEKLGDIMDLDLIVFGNAKLDVENAKLECQHGFGECDANAYQLCARDIYPFANRYIPFDSCLFKSLPMGHHDDPFAPNLFANCARLTALDWNALVSCHADERHVWELQLAAALDTPSYHNYVPWVEIDGQHIDEDNVDLLSTICDAYNRTGGDYSRVVEACAESRVRDVHAPSSSVFAEIDRVIVGIYVESLCVYCKQYLEEQVMPTYELLKDYIDLNVVVFGNTMIDVANRSLDCQHGVAECDANAYHGCTRDVYSDTGRYLPFTACLFQTLPMGYSNNEFGREAYADCARRSALDWNALVTCRLDENHVWKLQQRAWKETPSDHQYVPWAVVDGRHIDQEDEDLMASVCDAIKTRRQYDDTPSPPCPEFSMKRR
;
A
#
# COMPACT_ATOMS: atom_id res chain seq x y z
N MET A 1 -27.39 -57.97 -44.96
CA MET A 1 -25.98 -57.95 -44.54
C MET A 1 -25.51 -56.50 -44.53
N SER A 2 -24.67 -56.15 -43.54
CA SER A 2 -23.92 -54.89 -43.27
C SER A 2 -24.74 -53.61 -43.06
N LEU A 3 -24.74 -53.00 -41.87
CA LEU A 3 -23.70 -52.23 -41.14
C LEU A 3 -23.44 -50.80 -41.68
N GLN A 4 -23.62 -49.86 -40.73
CA GLN A 4 -22.86 -48.62 -40.46
C GLN A 4 -23.19 -47.29 -41.17
N GLY A 5 -23.21 -46.23 -40.35
CA GLY A 5 -22.87 -44.84 -40.71
C GLY A 5 -24.01 -43.84 -40.51
N LEU A 6 -24.16 -43.23 -39.33
CA LEU A 6 -23.59 -41.92 -38.89
C LEU A 6 -24.45 -40.68 -39.25
N VAL A 7 -25.04 -40.09 -38.20
CA VAL A 7 -25.09 -38.66 -37.82
C VAL A 7 -25.25 -37.61 -38.93
N VAL A 8 -26.26 -36.72 -38.81
CA VAL A 8 -26.10 -35.25 -38.97
C VAL A 8 -27.43 -34.48 -38.76
N LEU A 9 -27.31 -33.47 -37.90
CA LEU A 9 -28.00 -32.17 -37.74
C LEU A 9 -29.54 -32.06 -37.61
N ALA A 10 -29.89 -31.49 -36.46
CA ALA A 10 -31.05 -30.62 -36.23
C ALA A 10 -30.93 -29.31 -37.03
N VAL A 11 -32.05 -28.87 -37.62
CA VAL A 11 -32.26 -27.50 -38.09
C VAL A 11 -33.57 -26.99 -37.49
N LEU A 12 -33.39 -26.01 -36.59
CA LEU A 12 -34.22 -24.84 -36.30
C LEU A 12 -35.59 -24.75 -37.00
N PHE A 13 -36.65 -24.52 -36.21
CA PHE A 13 -37.54 -23.37 -36.39
C PHE A 13 -38.31 -23.09 -35.09
N CYS A 14 -37.76 -22.16 -34.30
CA CYS A 14 -38.50 -21.40 -33.30
C CYS A 14 -39.17 -20.21 -33.99
N PHE A 15 -40.49 -20.09 -33.89
CA PHE A 15 -41.20 -18.81 -33.89
C PHE A 15 -42.54 -19.01 -33.18
N LEU A 16 -42.69 -18.40 -31.99
CA LEU A 16 -43.90 -17.75 -31.45
C LEU A 16 -43.70 -17.45 -29.93
N PRO A 17 -44.41 -16.46 -29.36
CA PRO A 17 -43.83 -15.15 -29.10
C PRO A 17 -43.72 -14.81 -27.60
N TYR A 18 -42.87 -13.79 -27.40
CA TYR A 18 -42.82 -12.80 -26.34
C TYR A 18 -44.15 -12.58 -25.57
N ALA A 19 -44.22 -13.09 -24.34
CA ALA A 19 -44.90 -12.56 -23.16
C ALA A 19 -45.17 -13.73 -22.20
N LEU A 20 -45.02 -13.49 -20.89
CA LEU A 20 -45.22 -14.43 -19.75
C LEU A 20 -43.94 -15.04 -19.16
N PHE A 21 -42.98 -14.22 -18.73
CA PHE A 21 -42.16 -14.54 -17.55
C PHE A 21 -41.97 -13.30 -16.68
N LYS A 22 -43.06 -12.87 -16.04
CA LYS A 22 -42.98 -12.13 -14.78
C LYS A 22 -43.40 -13.10 -13.69
N ASN A 23 -42.56 -13.19 -12.65
CA ASN A 23 -42.85 -13.78 -11.34
C ASN A 23 -42.73 -15.31 -11.21
N ARG A 24 -41.54 -15.78 -10.80
CA ARG A 24 -41.38 -17.00 -9.99
C ARG A 24 -40.24 -16.84 -8.99
N SER A 25 -40.60 -16.48 -7.76
CA SER A 25 -39.83 -16.83 -6.57
C SER A 25 -39.62 -18.36 -6.54
N LYS A 26 -38.37 -18.83 -6.54
CA LYS A 26 -38.07 -20.23 -6.26
C LYS A 26 -37.59 -20.34 -4.80
N ASN A 27 -38.49 -20.84 -3.97
CA ASN A 27 -38.19 -21.45 -2.68
C ASN A 27 -37.18 -22.59 -2.89
N TRP A 28 -36.11 -22.57 -2.11
CA TRP A 28 -35.25 -23.73 -1.88
C TRP A 28 -35.70 -24.37 -0.56
N ASP A 29 -36.26 -25.57 -0.63
CA ASP A 29 -36.60 -26.38 0.54
C ASP A 29 -35.31 -26.95 1.16
N PHE A 30 -34.80 -26.29 2.20
CA PHE A 30 -33.89 -26.91 3.15
C PHE A 30 -34.70 -27.50 4.30
N ALA A 31 -34.75 -28.83 4.36
CA ALA A 31 -35.29 -29.56 5.48
C ALA A 31 -34.46 -29.30 6.75
N ASN A 32 -35.12 -28.73 7.76
CA ASN A 32 -34.80 -28.73 9.20
C ASN A 32 -33.32 -28.77 9.62
N VAL A 33 -32.64 -27.63 9.47
CA VAL A 33 -31.70 -27.16 10.50
C VAL A 33 -32.30 -25.85 11.03
N SER A 34 -32.45 -25.72 12.34
CA SER A 34 -33.09 -24.56 12.99
C SER A 34 -32.55 -23.24 12.45
N THR A 35 -33.35 -22.57 11.62
CA THR A 35 -33.06 -21.26 11.02
C THR A 35 -33.04 -20.12 12.03
N HIS A 36 -33.39 -20.38 13.29
CA HIS A 36 -33.17 -19.43 14.39
C HIS A 36 -31.71 -19.38 14.87
N ALA A 37 -30.98 -20.50 14.83
CA ALA A 37 -29.61 -20.54 15.36
C ALA A 37 -28.55 -19.95 14.38
N ILE A 38 -28.90 -19.78 13.10
CA ILE A 38 -27.97 -19.25 12.08
C ILE A 38 -28.26 -17.77 11.77
N ARG A 39 -29.47 -17.27 12.06
CA ARG A 39 -29.82 -15.85 11.87
C ARG A 39 -29.35 -14.95 13.01
N GLU A 40 -29.16 -15.50 14.21
CA GLU A 40 -28.60 -14.74 15.35
C GLU A 40 -27.08 -14.54 15.29
N THR A 41 -26.34 -15.25 14.43
CA THR A 41 -24.86 -15.26 14.50
C THR A 41 -24.13 -14.29 13.56
N VAL A 42 -24.83 -13.64 12.63
CA VAL A 42 -24.22 -12.66 11.69
C VAL A 42 -24.58 -11.22 12.05
N SER A 43 -25.77 -10.97 12.63
CA SER A 43 -26.26 -9.63 12.98
C SER A 43 -25.61 -9.00 14.22
N ASP A 44 -24.76 -9.74 14.94
CA ASP A 44 -24.15 -9.30 16.20
C ASP A 44 -22.64 -9.05 16.06
N ARG A 45 -22.08 -9.21 14.85
CA ARG A 45 -20.71 -8.78 14.57
C ARG A 45 -20.72 -7.29 14.32
N LYS A 46 -20.24 -6.52 15.30
CA LYS A 46 -19.93 -5.11 15.10
C LYS A 46 -18.84 -5.04 14.04
N MET A 47 -19.10 -4.35 12.93
CA MET A 47 -18.11 -4.03 11.90
C MET A 47 -18.06 -2.51 11.79
N VAL A 48 -16.90 -1.99 11.40
CA VAL A 48 -16.72 -0.57 11.09
C VAL A 48 -17.17 -0.35 9.67
N LYS A 49 -18.08 0.59 9.43
CA LYS A 49 -18.46 0.95 8.06
C LYS A 49 -17.36 1.80 7.45
N VAL A 50 -16.80 1.36 6.34
CA VAL A 50 -15.72 2.05 5.63
C VAL A 50 -16.13 2.24 4.19
N GLU A 51 -16.26 3.48 3.76
CA GLU A 51 -16.64 3.84 2.39
C GLU A 51 -15.48 4.61 1.76
N VAL A 52 -14.95 4.10 0.65
CA VAL A 52 -13.81 4.68 -0.06
C VAL A 52 -14.22 5.00 -1.48
N TYR A 53 -14.10 6.26 -1.89
CA TYR A 53 -14.50 6.74 -3.21
C TYR A 53 -13.25 7.11 -4.03
N VAL A 54 -13.10 6.48 -5.19
CA VAL A 54 -11.85 6.51 -5.98
C VAL A 54 -12.13 6.58 -7.48
N GLU A 55 -11.09 6.87 -8.26
CA GLU A 55 -11.08 6.77 -9.73
C GLU A 55 -9.92 5.88 -10.18
N SER A 56 -10.18 5.00 -11.16
CA SER A 56 -9.21 3.98 -11.59
C SER A 56 -7.86 4.51 -12.06
N LEU A 57 -7.79 5.70 -12.70
CA LEU A 57 -6.54 6.28 -13.21
C LEU A 57 -6.02 7.46 -12.38
N CYS A 58 -6.76 7.88 -11.34
CA CYS A 58 -6.30 8.93 -10.44
C CYS A 58 -5.09 8.43 -9.63
N ILE A 59 -3.98 9.15 -9.75
CA ILE A 59 -2.71 8.84 -9.07
C ILE A 59 -2.93 8.61 -7.58
N ASP A 60 -3.59 9.54 -6.90
CA ASP A 60 -3.73 9.50 -5.45
C ASP A 60 -4.70 8.37 -5.03
N SER A 61 -5.68 8.03 -5.87
CA SER A 61 -6.54 6.84 -5.66
C SER A 61 -5.74 5.54 -5.75
N GLN A 62 -4.84 5.39 -6.74
CA GLN A 62 -4.00 4.19 -6.86
C GLN A 62 -3.00 4.08 -5.70
N LEU A 63 -2.39 5.22 -5.30
CA LEU A 63 -1.49 5.27 -4.16
C LEU A 63 -2.21 4.88 -2.88
N TYR A 64 -3.36 5.48 -2.58
CA TYR A 64 -4.16 5.14 -1.41
C TYR A 64 -4.57 3.67 -1.38
N MET A 65 -4.96 3.11 -2.53
CA MET A 65 -5.25 1.68 -2.64
C MET A 65 -4.06 0.82 -2.20
N SER A 66 -2.85 1.16 -2.67
CA SER A 66 -1.64 0.37 -2.41
C SER A 66 -0.99 0.61 -1.05
N GLU A 67 -1.04 1.84 -0.53
CA GLU A 67 -0.31 2.28 0.66
C GLU A 67 -1.19 2.26 1.92
N GLN A 68 -2.51 2.42 1.79
CA GLN A 68 -3.44 2.51 2.94
C GLN A 68 -4.48 1.40 2.92
N LEU A 69 -5.32 1.33 1.88
CA LEU A 69 -6.50 0.47 1.90
C LEU A 69 -6.15 -1.01 1.90
N MET A 70 -5.33 -1.48 0.96
CA MET A 70 -5.02 -2.91 0.87
C MET A 70 -4.24 -3.46 2.07
N PRO A 71 -3.16 -2.81 2.56
CA PRO A 71 -2.48 -3.26 3.77
C PRO A 71 -3.41 -3.30 4.99
N THR A 72 -4.31 -2.32 5.11
CA THR A 72 -5.30 -2.28 6.19
C THR A 72 -6.34 -3.39 6.05
N PHE A 73 -6.85 -3.61 4.84
CA PHE A 73 -7.86 -4.62 4.57
C PHE A 73 -7.33 -6.05 4.77
N GLU A 74 -6.06 -6.31 4.46
CA GLU A 74 -5.40 -7.59 4.74
C GLU A 74 -5.36 -7.89 6.25
N LYS A 75 -5.20 -6.86 7.08
CA LYS A 75 -5.12 -6.98 8.54
C LYS A 75 -6.49 -6.95 9.23
N LEU A 76 -7.40 -6.10 8.76
CA LEU A 76 -8.66 -5.75 9.44
C LEU A 76 -9.92 -6.09 8.65
N GLY A 77 -9.81 -6.74 7.49
CA GLY A 77 -10.96 -7.01 6.62
C GLY A 77 -12.12 -7.76 7.31
N ASP A 78 -11.82 -8.57 8.33
CA ASP A 78 -12.83 -9.29 9.11
C ASP A 78 -13.72 -8.40 10.00
N ILE A 79 -13.29 -7.15 10.26
CA ILE A 79 -14.04 -6.14 11.04
C ILE A 79 -14.45 -4.93 10.21
N MET A 80 -14.19 -4.93 8.89
CA MET A 80 -14.54 -3.84 7.98
C MET A 80 -15.75 -4.21 7.14
N ASP A 81 -16.82 -3.43 7.25
CA ASP A 81 -17.88 -3.38 6.24
C ASP A 81 -17.43 -2.38 5.16
N LEU A 82 -16.58 -2.86 4.24
CA LEU A 82 -15.88 -2.05 3.25
C LEU A 82 -16.65 -1.98 1.94
N ASP A 83 -17.01 -0.75 1.56
CA ASP A 83 -17.47 -0.39 0.23
C ASP A 83 -16.39 0.44 -0.48
N LEU A 84 -15.85 -0.09 -1.58
CA LEU A 84 -15.05 0.70 -2.53
C LEU A 84 -15.95 1.11 -3.71
N ILE A 85 -16.11 2.42 -3.88
CA ILE A 85 -16.95 3.03 -4.91
C ILE A 85 -16.03 3.66 -5.95
N VAL A 86 -15.92 3.02 -7.12
CA VAL A 86 -15.11 3.53 -8.23
C VAL A 86 -15.97 4.39 -9.14
N PHE A 87 -15.90 5.70 -8.92
CA PHE A 87 -16.60 6.72 -9.72
C PHE A 87 -15.90 8.08 -9.58
N GLY A 88 -15.70 8.50 -8.34
CA GLY A 88 -15.01 9.73 -7.95
C GLY A 88 -15.60 10.99 -8.57
N ASN A 89 -14.76 11.80 -9.22
CA ASN A 89 -15.13 13.08 -9.80
C ASN A 89 -15.70 12.97 -11.22
N ALA A 90 -16.06 11.78 -11.68
CA ALA A 90 -16.72 11.61 -12.97
C ALA A 90 -18.07 12.36 -12.99
N LYS A 91 -18.48 12.82 -14.17
CA LYS A 91 -19.70 13.61 -14.37
C LYS A 91 -20.72 12.82 -15.18
N LEU A 92 -21.92 12.72 -14.64
CA LEU A 92 -23.06 12.11 -15.33
C LEU A 92 -23.99 13.18 -15.90
N ASP A 93 -24.35 12.99 -17.16
CA ASP A 93 -25.51 13.58 -17.79
C ASP A 93 -26.57 12.48 -17.95
N VAL A 94 -27.51 12.48 -17.01
CA VAL A 94 -28.57 11.46 -16.93
C VAL A 94 -29.55 11.57 -18.11
N GLU A 95 -29.77 12.77 -18.65
CA GLU A 95 -30.72 12.99 -19.76
C GLU A 95 -30.21 12.38 -21.06
N ASN A 96 -28.90 12.46 -21.29
CA ASN A 96 -28.25 11.97 -22.50
C ASN A 96 -27.54 10.63 -22.32
N ALA A 97 -27.66 10.00 -21.15
CA ALA A 97 -26.95 8.78 -20.78
C ALA A 97 -25.44 8.86 -21.04
N LYS A 98 -24.82 9.99 -20.67
CA LYS A 98 -23.41 10.27 -20.93
C LYS A 98 -22.63 10.32 -19.62
N LEU A 99 -21.49 9.65 -19.60
CA LEU A 99 -20.50 9.69 -18.53
C LEU A 99 -19.22 10.35 -19.06
N GLU A 100 -18.65 11.27 -18.29
CA GLU A 100 -17.35 11.88 -18.54
C GLU A 100 -16.45 11.69 -17.32
N CYS A 101 -15.37 10.94 -17.46
CA CYS A 101 -14.36 10.75 -16.41
C CYS A 101 -13.22 11.77 -16.56
N GLN A 102 -12.49 12.08 -15.48
CA GLN A 102 -11.48 13.14 -15.48
C GLN A 102 -10.26 12.77 -16.32
N HIS A 103 -9.93 11.49 -16.37
CA HIS A 103 -8.74 10.97 -17.03
C HIS A 103 -9.05 10.28 -18.37
N GLY A 104 -10.14 10.67 -19.05
CA GLY A 104 -10.50 10.15 -20.36
C GLY A 104 -11.31 8.86 -20.33
N PHE A 105 -11.56 8.28 -21.51
CA PHE A 105 -12.44 7.12 -21.64
C PHE A 105 -11.85 5.84 -21.02
N GLY A 106 -10.52 5.68 -21.00
CA GLY A 106 -9.88 4.54 -20.35
C GLY A 106 -10.25 4.43 -18.87
N GLU A 107 -10.39 5.55 -18.17
CA GLU A 107 -10.86 5.58 -16.78
C GLU A 107 -12.31 5.10 -16.67
N CYS A 108 -13.21 5.58 -17.52
CA CYS A 108 -14.60 5.14 -17.51
C CYS A 108 -14.73 3.63 -17.79
N ASP A 109 -13.91 3.12 -18.72
CA ASP A 109 -13.84 1.71 -19.08
C ASP A 109 -13.35 0.85 -17.91
N ALA A 110 -12.26 1.27 -17.24
CA ALA A 110 -11.74 0.57 -16.08
C ALA A 110 -12.69 0.64 -14.87
N ASN A 111 -13.28 1.81 -14.59
CA ASN A 111 -14.30 1.98 -13.56
C ASN A 111 -15.47 0.99 -13.78
N ALA A 112 -15.90 0.79 -15.04
CA ALA A 112 -16.96 -0.17 -15.36
C ALA A 112 -16.59 -1.62 -15.01
N TYR A 113 -15.35 -2.07 -15.28
CA TYR A 113 -14.89 -3.40 -14.87
C TYR A 113 -14.85 -3.58 -13.34
N GLN A 114 -14.43 -2.55 -12.60
CA GLN A 114 -14.39 -2.59 -11.13
C GLN A 114 -15.81 -2.64 -10.54
N LEU A 115 -16.73 -1.82 -11.08
CA LEU A 115 -18.15 -1.86 -10.70
C LEU A 115 -18.80 -3.21 -11.04
N CYS A 116 -18.48 -3.79 -12.20
CA CYS A 116 -18.92 -5.15 -12.56
C CYS A 116 -18.38 -6.21 -11.59
N ALA A 117 -17.12 -6.11 -11.17
CA ALA A 117 -16.55 -7.05 -10.20
C ALA A 117 -17.28 -6.97 -8.86
N ARG A 118 -17.58 -5.76 -8.39
CA ARG A 118 -18.37 -5.52 -7.17
C ARG A 118 -19.79 -6.07 -7.28
N ASP A 119 -20.47 -5.85 -8.41
CA ASP A 119 -21.84 -6.34 -8.64
C ASP A 119 -21.91 -7.87 -8.66
N ILE A 120 -20.99 -8.53 -9.35
CA ILE A 120 -20.95 -10.00 -9.45
C ILE A 120 -20.49 -10.65 -8.15
N TYR A 121 -19.55 -10.00 -7.44
CA TYR A 121 -18.93 -10.51 -6.22
C TYR A 121 -19.09 -9.51 -5.06
N PRO A 122 -20.29 -9.37 -4.47
CA PRO A 122 -20.64 -8.26 -3.56
C PRO A 122 -19.97 -8.31 -2.17
N PHE A 123 -19.02 -9.22 -1.94
CA PHE A 123 -18.25 -9.29 -0.71
C PHE A 123 -16.87 -8.66 -0.94
N ALA A 124 -16.47 -7.70 -0.10
CA ALA A 124 -15.20 -6.98 -0.21
C ALA A 124 -14.00 -7.91 -0.44
N ASN A 125 -13.91 -9.02 0.30
CA ASN A 125 -12.83 -10.00 0.18
C ASN A 125 -12.74 -10.70 -1.20
N ARG A 126 -13.71 -10.50 -2.08
CA ARG A 126 -13.71 -11.04 -3.46
C ARG A 126 -13.30 -10.00 -4.48
N TYR A 127 -13.87 -8.79 -4.44
CA TYR A 127 -13.65 -7.79 -5.48
C TYR A 127 -12.45 -6.86 -5.18
N ILE A 128 -12.15 -6.60 -3.91
CA ILE A 128 -11.03 -5.73 -3.49
C ILE A 128 -9.65 -6.22 -3.98
N PRO A 129 -9.31 -7.53 -3.92
CA PRO A 129 -8.06 -8.01 -4.51
C PRO A 129 -7.96 -7.80 -6.03
N PHE A 130 -9.10 -7.89 -6.74
CA PHE A 130 -9.15 -7.62 -8.18
C PHE A 130 -8.91 -6.14 -8.46
N ASP A 131 -9.58 -5.27 -7.72
CA ASP A 131 -9.38 -3.82 -7.82
C ASP A 131 -7.95 -3.43 -7.49
N SER A 132 -7.34 -4.00 -6.44
CA SER A 132 -5.93 -3.79 -6.09
C SER A 132 -5.00 -4.12 -7.25
N CYS A 133 -5.23 -5.27 -7.90
CA CYS A 133 -4.46 -5.67 -9.06
C CYS A 133 -4.61 -4.69 -10.22
N LEU A 134 -5.82 -4.20 -10.48
CA LEU A 134 -6.08 -3.22 -11.53
C LEU A 134 -5.43 -1.88 -11.23
N PHE A 135 -5.59 -1.34 -10.02
CA PHE A 135 -4.93 -0.11 -9.59
C PHE A 135 -3.41 -0.17 -9.74
N LYS A 136 -2.80 -1.35 -9.55
CA LYS A 136 -1.36 -1.55 -9.77
C LYS A 136 -0.95 -1.72 -11.25
N SER A 137 -1.89 -2.10 -12.11
CA SER A 137 -1.63 -2.48 -13.51
C SER A 137 -2.02 -1.40 -14.51
N LEU A 138 -2.97 -0.53 -14.15
CA LEU A 138 -3.44 0.57 -14.97
C LEU A 138 -2.42 1.72 -14.95
N PRO A 139 -2.28 2.48 -16.06
CA PRO A 139 -1.46 3.69 -16.02
C PRO A 139 -2.08 4.75 -15.11
N MET A 140 -1.23 5.64 -14.64
CA MET A 140 -1.66 6.83 -13.91
C MET A 140 -1.92 8.00 -14.86
N GLY A 141 -3.01 8.74 -14.64
CA GLY A 141 -3.37 9.94 -15.40
C GLY A 141 -4.16 9.66 -16.68
N HIS A 142 -4.16 10.64 -17.59
CA HIS A 142 -5.07 10.71 -18.74
C HIS A 142 -4.86 9.61 -19.79
N HIS A 143 -5.93 8.93 -20.19
CA HIS A 143 -5.96 7.89 -21.22
C HIS A 143 -7.31 7.87 -21.97
N ASP A 144 -7.30 8.21 -23.26
CA ASP A 144 -8.53 8.32 -24.07
C ASP A 144 -8.99 7.02 -24.74
N ASP A 145 -8.13 6.00 -24.79
CA ASP A 145 -8.44 4.74 -25.47
C ASP A 145 -8.89 3.65 -24.48
N PRO A 146 -9.67 2.64 -24.92
CA PRO A 146 -9.94 1.46 -24.09
C PRO A 146 -8.66 0.67 -23.81
N PHE A 147 -8.62 0.01 -22.65
CA PHE A 147 -7.50 -0.87 -22.32
C PHE A 147 -7.62 -2.22 -23.02
N ALA A 148 -6.46 -2.86 -23.23
CA ALA A 148 -6.44 -4.19 -23.83
C ALA A 148 -7.10 -5.21 -22.86
N PRO A 149 -8.03 -6.07 -23.32
CA PRO A 149 -8.77 -6.98 -22.44
C PRO A 149 -7.90 -7.93 -21.61
N ASN A 150 -6.68 -8.22 -22.07
CA ASN A 150 -5.72 -9.05 -21.35
C ASN A 150 -5.27 -8.44 -20.01
N LEU A 151 -5.28 -7.11 -19.87
CA LEU A 151 -4.99 -6.44 -18.59
C LEU A 151 -5.99 -6.89 -17.52
N PHE A 152 -7.29 -6.74 -17.80
CA PHE A 152 -8.36 -7.15 -16.89
C PHE A 152 -8.41 -8.66 -16.69
N ALA A 153 -8.24 -9.44 -17.77
CA ALA A 153 -8.23 -10.90 -17.71
C ALA A 153 -7.08 -11.44 -16.81
N ASN A 154 -5.93 -10.76 -16.82
CA ASN A 154 -4.80 -11.13 -15.95
C ASN A 154 -5.15 -10.95 -14.48
N CYS A 155 -5.75 -9.81 -14.11
CA CYS A 155 -6.19 -9.58 -12.73
C CYS A 155 -7.29 -10.55 -12.31
N ALA A 156 -8.30 -10.78 -13.16
CA ALA A 156 -9.35 -11.76 -12.89
C ALA A 156 -8.78 -13.16 -12.66
N ARG A 157 -7.78 -13.58 -13.46
CA ARG A 157 -7.09 -14.85 -13.28
C ARG A 157 -6.31 -14.92 -11.97
N LEU A 158 -5.57 -13.87 -11.62
CA LEU A 158 -4.75 -13.82 -10.39
C LEU A 158 -5.62 -13.89 -9.12
N THR A 159 -6.83 -13.36 -9.18
CA THR A 159 -7.76 -13.27 -8.04
C THR A 159 -8.91 -14.28 -8.11
N ALA A 160 -8.85 -15.21 -9.07
CA ALA A 160 -9.84 -16.26 -9.29
C ALA A 160 -11.28 -15.73 -9.50
N LEU A 161 -11.43 -14.59 -10.17
CA LEU A 161 -12.71 -14.12 -10.68
C LEU A 161 -12.97 -14.70 -12.08
N ASP A 162 -14.25 -14.99 -12.37
CA ASP A 162 -14.69 -15.43 -13.69
C ASP A 162 -14.61 -14.28 -14.69
N TRP A 163 -13.59 -14.34 -15.54
CA TRP A 163 -13.38 -13.39 -16.63
C TRP A 163 -14.58 -13.30 -17.59
N ASN A 164 -15.26 -14.40 -17.89
CA ASN A 164 -16.41 -14.37 -18.81
C ASN A 164 -17.60 -13.65 -18.18
N ALA A 165 -17.78 -13.77 -16.86
CA ALA A 165 -18.82 -13.04 -16.14
C ALA A 165 -18.55 -11.52 -16.16
N LEU A 166 -17.29 -11.12 -15.91
CA LEU A 166 -16.87 -9.71 -15.99
C LEU A 166 -17.09 -9.13 -17.39
N VAL A 167 -16.65 -9.83 -18.44
CA VAL A 167 -16.88 -9.42 -19.83
C VAL A 167 -18.36 -9.36 -20.17
N SER A 168 -19.17 -10.31 -19.69
CA SER A 168 -20.61 -10.31 -19.93
C SER A 168 -21.31 -9.13 -19.27
N CYS A 169 -20.89 -8.76 -18.06
CA CYS A 169 -21.38 -7.55 -17.38
C CYS A 169 -20.96 -6.28 -18.13
N HIS A 170 -19.67 -6.16 -18.46
CA HIS A 170 -19.13 -5.00 -19.16
C HIS A 170 -19.76 -4.79 -20.55
N ALA A 171 -20.09 -5.88 -21.25
CA ALA A 171 -20.75 -5.83 -22.55
C ALA A 171 -22.25 -5.45 -22.48
N ASP A 172 -22.87 -5.50 -21.30
CA ASP A 172 -24.25 -5.02 -21.10
C ASP A 172 -24.22 -3.53 -20.77
N GLU A 173 -24.24 -2.69 -21.82
CA GLU A 173 -24.17 -1.22 -21.71
C GLU A 173 -25.23 -0.65 -20.75
N ARG A 174 -26.42 -1.26 -20.72
CA ARG A 174 -27.49 -0.80 -19.83
C ARG A 174 -27.16 -1.11 -18.38
N HIS A 175 -26.68 -2.33 -18.11
CA HIS A 175 -26.29 -2.72 -16.76
C HIS A 175 -25.10 -1.90 -16.27
N VAL A 176 -24.07 -1.69 -17.10
CA VAL A 176 -22.93 -0.81 -16.79
C VAL A 176 -23.40 0.61 -16.48
N TRP A 177 -24.33 1.17 -17.27
CA TRP A 177 -24.92 2.47 -16.99
C TRP A 177 -25.66 2.51 -15.64
N GLU A 178 -26.45 1.50 -15.33
CA GLU A 178 -27.16 1.38 -14.04
C GLU A 178 -26.16 1.31 -12.86
N LEU A 179 -25.03 0.60 -13.02
CA LEU A 179 -23.96 0.54 -12.03
C LEU A 179 -23.22 1.87 -11.85
N GLN A 180 -22.90 2.57 -12.95
CA GLN A 180 -22.25 3.88 -12.90
C GLN A 180 -23.16 4.94 -12.27
N LEU A 181 -24.47 4.91 -12.58
CA LEU A 181 -25.46 5.77 -11.95
C LEU A 181 -25.56 5.50 -10.44
N ALA A 182 -25.58 4.22 -10.03
CA ALA A 182 -25.59 3.87 -8.61
C ALA A 182 -24.33 4.39 -7.90
N ALA A 183 -23.14 4.15 -8.48
CA ALA A 183 -21.88 4.63 -7.91
C ALA A 183 -21.82 6.17 -7.79
N ALA A 184 -22.42 6.90 -8.74
CA ALA A 184 -22.51 8.35 -8.65
C ALA A 184 -23.47 8.85 -7.56
N LEU A 185 -24.58 8.12 -7.32
CA LEU A 185 -25.52 8.43 -6.25
C LEU A 185 -24.95 8.10 -4.87
N ASP A 186 -24.12 7.06 -4.79
CA ASP A 186 -23.40 6.68 -3.58
C ASP A 186 -22.24 7.66 -3.28
N THR A 187 -21.61 8.22 -4.31
CA THR A 187 -20.51 9.18 -4.15
C THR A 187 -21.01 10.51 -3.53
N PRO A 188 -20.50 10.94 -2.36
CA PRO A 188 -21.07 12.07 -1.64
C PRO A 188 -20.99 13.36 -2.45
N SER A 189 -22.09 14.10 -2.63
CA SER A 189 -22.07 15.33 -3.44
C SER A 189 -21.18 16.45 -2.87
N TYR A 190 -20.68 16.30 -1.65
CA TYR A 190 -19.80 17.24 -0.95
C TYR A 190 -18.32 16.84 -1.01
N HIS A 191 -17.96 15.69 -1.61
CA HIS A 191 -16.56 15.41 -1.91
C HIS A 191 -16.01 16.47 -2.86
N ASN A 192 -14.74 16.84 -2.70
CA ASN A 192 -14.07 17.85 -3.51
C ASN A 192 -12.74 17.37 -4.11
N TYR A 193 -12.36 16.12 -3.82
CA TYR A 193 -11.20 15.42 -4.36
C TYR A 193 -11.44 13.91 -4.21
N VAL A 194 -10.55 13.10 -4.81
CA VAL A 194 -10.43 11.67 -4.53
C VAL A 194 -8.96 11.31 -4.30
N PRO A 195 -8.63 10.29 -3.49
CA PRO A 195 -9.55 9.41 -2.74
C PRO A 195 -10.35 10.19 -1.69
N TRP A 196 -11.61 9.82 -1.49
CA TRP A 196 -12.45 10.34 -0.40
C TRP A 196 -12.81 9.17 0.51
N VAL A 197 -12.74 9.33 1.82
CA VAL A 197 -12.86 8.20 2.75
C VAL A 197 -13.78 8.58 3.91
N GLU A 198 -14.81 7.78 4.12
CA GLU A 198 -15.72 7.93 5.26
C GLU A 198 -15.69 6.70 6.16
N ILE A 199 -15.55 6.93 7.46
CA ILE A 199 -15.61 5.90 8.49
C ILE A 199 -16.81 6.20 9.38
N ASP A 200 -17.74 5.25 9.47
CA ASP A 200 -19.03 5.40 10.14
C ASP A 200 -19.79 6.67 9.69
N GLY A 201 -19.71 6.99 8.40
CA GLY A 201 -20.35 8.16 7.77
C GLY A 201 -19.71 9.52 8.10
N GLN A 202 -18.47 9.52 8.62
CA GLN A 202 -17.68 10.73 8.83
C GLN A 202 -16.46 10.72 7.93
N HIS A 203 -16.30 11.79 7.13
CA HIS A 203 -15.10 12.01 6.33
C HIS A 203 -13.85 12.10 7.21
N ILE A 204 -12.78 11.44 6.78
CA ILE A 204 -11.47 11.49 7.40
C ILE A 204 -10.47 12.17 6.45
N ASP A 205 -9.49 12.87 7.01
CA ASP A 205 -8.43 13.48 6.23
C ASP A 205 -7.34 12.44 5.93
N GLU A 206 -7.55 11.68 4.85
CA GLU A 206 -6.77 10.49 4.51
C GLU A 206 -5.28 10.77 4.23
N ASP A 207 -4.90 12.01 3.93
CA ASP A 207 -3.50 12.46 3.81
C ASP A 207 -2.79 12.58 5.17
N ASN A 208 -3.56 12.73 6.24
CA ASN A 208 -3.07 13.06 7.58
C ASN A 208 -3.42 12.01 8.64
N VAL A 209 -4.18 10.96 8.29
CA VAL A 209 -4.54 9.88 9.22
C VAL A 209 -4.16 8.51 8.67
N ASP A 210 -3.71 7.64 9.57
CA ASP A 210 -3.50 6.22 9.27
C ASP A 210 -4.85 5.49 9.27
N LEU A 211 -5.21 4.89 8.13
CA LEU A 211 -6.51 4.22 7.96
C LEU A 211 -6.69 3.10 8.98
N LEU A 212 -5.65 2.29 9.18
CA LEU A 212 -5.64 1.15 10.09
C LEU A 212 -5.99 1.62 11.51
N SER A 213 -5.28 2.63 12.02
CA SER A 213 -5.52 3.19 13.35
C SER A 213 -6.93 3.74 13.49
N THR A 214 -7.41 4.43 12.46
CA THR A 214 -8.74 5.05 12.48
C THR A 214 -9.85 4.00 12.56
N ILE A 215 -9.71 2.89 11.82
CA ILE A 215 -10.65 1.75 11.89
C ILE A 215 -10.58 1.09 13.27
N CYS A 216 -9.38 0.88 13.81
CA CYS A 216 -9.20 0.31 15.14
C CYS A 216 -9.85 1.14 16.25
N ASP A 217 -9.79 2.46 16.14
CA ASP A 217 -10.45 3.38 17.07
C ASP A 217 -11.97 3.40 16.89
N ALA A 218 -12.47 3.33 15.66
CA ALA A 218 -13.89 3.19 15.37
C ALA A 218 -14.46 1.87 15.92
N TYR A 219 -13.77 0.76 15.68
CA TYR A 219 -14.14 -0.57 16.18
C TYR A 219 -14.17 -0.63 17.71
N ASN A 220 -13.20 0.01 18.37
CA ASN A 220 -13.17 0.12 19.82
C ASN A 220 -14.32 0.97 20.37
N ARG A 221 -14.62 2.11 19.73
CA ARG A 221 -15.74 3.00 20.13
C ARG A 221 -17.10 2.32 20.06
N THR A 222 -17.33 1.46 19.08
CA THR A 222 -18.59 0.72 18.94
C THR A 222 -18.69 -0.45 19.91
N GLY A 223 -17.62 -0.75 20.68
CA GLY A 223 -17.55 -1.86 21.63
C GLY A 223 -17.42 -3.21 20.93
N GLY A 224 -16.72 -3.24 19.79
CA GLY A 224 -16.26 -4.47 19.16
C GLY A 224 -15.33 -5.26 20.09
N ASP A 225 -15.24 -6.57 19.87
CA ASP A 225 -14.34 -7.42 20.65
C ASP A 225 -12.90 -7.14 20.21
N TYR A 226 -12.29 -6.13 20.81
CA TYR A 226 -10.93 -5.68 20.52
C TYR A 226 -9.92 -6.83 20.66
N SER A 227 -10.20 -7.83 21.52
CA SER A 227 -9.36 -9.02 21.73
C SER A 227 -9.10 -9.85 20.45
N ARG A 228 -9.94 -9.70 19.42
CA ARG A 228 -9.80 -10.42 18.14
C ARG A 228 -8.94 -9.74 17.09
N VAL A 229 -8.74 -8.43 17.21
CA VAL A 229 -7.96 -7.60 16.27
C VAL A 229 -6.80 -6.89 16.97
N VAL A 230 -6.50 -7.28 18.21
CA VAL A 230 -5.49 -6.62 19.06
C VAL A 230 -4.16 -6.54 18.35
N GLU A 231 -3.73 -7.54 17.60
CA GLU A 231 -2.42 -7.51 16.95
C GLU A 231 -2.35 -6.37 15.91
N ALA A 232 -3.23 -6.40 14.92
CA ALA A 232 -3.34 -5.34 13.92
C ALA A 232 -3.64 -3.95 14.53
N CYS A 233 -4.51 -3.88 15.53
CA CYS A 233 -4.90 -2.61 16.16
C CYS A 233 -3.96 -2.13 17.27
N ALA A 234 -3.12 -2.98 17.84
CA ALA A 234 -2.11 -2.59 18.80
C ALA A 234 -0.90 -2.02 18.07
N GLU A 235 -0.54 -2.54 16.89
CA GLU A 235 0.51 -1.96 16.02
C GLU A 235 0.28 -0.48 15.71
N SER A 236 -0.98 -0.05 15.57
CA SER A 236 -1.34 1.36 15.35
C SER A 236 -1.36 2.22 16.63
N ARG A 237 -1.43 1.57 17.81
CA ARG A 237 -1.44 2.20 19.14
C ARG A 237 -0.10 2.14 19.86
N VAL A 238 0.98 1.65 19.23
CA VAL A 238 2.34 1.63 19.80
C VAL A 238 2.98 3.04 19.81
N ARG A 239 2.27 4.02 20.37
CA ARG A 239 2.89 5.16 21.06
C ARG A 239 2.81 5.04 22.59
N ASP A 240 2.12 4.06 23.18
CA ASP A 240 2.06 3.90 24.64
C ASP A 240 2.07 2.42 25.14
N VAL A 241 3.28 1.85 25.26
CA VAL A 241 3.86 1.17 26.44
C VAL A 241 3.12 -0.01 27.19
N HIS A 242 3.82 -1.17 27.23
CA HIS A 242 3.80 -2.37 28.12
C HIS A 242 2.81 -3.57 27.91
N ALA A 243 3.43 -4.75 27.68
CA ALA A 243 3.00 -6.15 27.41
C ALA A 243 2.14 -6.87 28.52
N PRO A 244 1.74 -8.20 28.47
CA PRO A 244 2.12 -9.31 27.56
C PRO A 244 1.07 -10.41 27.12
N SER A 245 1.40 -11.12 26.02
CA SER A 245 1.35 -12.59 25.70
C SER A 245 0.04 -13.42 25.58
N SER A 246 -0.28 -14.00 24.39
CA SER A 246 0.11 -15.37 23.95
C SER A 246 -0.70 -15.99 22.76
N SER A 247 0.03 -16.32 21.66
CA SER A 247 -0.04 -17.48 20.73
C SER A 247 -1.30 -17.73 19.85
N VAL A 248 -1.26 -18.16 18.58
CA VAL A 248 -0.34 -19.06 17.84
C VAL A 248 -0.40 -18.76 16.33
N PHE A 249 0.69 -18.26 15.73
CA PHE A 249 1.35 -18.67 14.48
C PHE A 249 2.52 -17.68 14.30
N ALA A 250 3.76 -18.16 14.28
CA ALA A 250 4.95 -17.31 14.35
C ALA A 250 5.12 -16.46 13.07
N GLU A 251 4.58 -15.24 13.09
CA GLU A 251 5.15 -14.15 12.30
C GLU A 251 6.55 -13.86 12.85
N ILE A 252 7.52 -13.65 11.96
CA ILE A 252 8.89 -13.36 12.39
C ILE A 252 8.87 -11.97 13.03
N ASP A 253 8.78 -11.93 14.36
CA ASP A 253 8.86 -10.72 15.19
C ASP A 253 10.24 -10.06 15.01
N ARG A 254 10.36 -9.22 13.98
CA ARG A 254 11.60 -8.51 13.59
C ARG A 254 11.68 -7.15 14.27
N VAL A 255 12.86 -6.81 14.80
CA VAL A 255 13.13 -5.51 15.41
C VAL A 255 13.09 -4.43 14.33
N ILE A 256 12.36 -3.34 14.56
CA ILE A 256 12.24 -2.24 13.61
C ILE A 256 13.39 -1.27 13.85
N VAL A 257 14.17 -0.98 12.82
CA VAL A 257 15.34 -0.11 12.90
C VAL A 257 15.19 1.01 11.87
N GLY A 258 15.02 2.24 12.35
CA GLY A 258 14.97 3.45 11.53
C GLY A 258 16.26 4.24 11.64
N ILE A 259 16.93 4.47 10.51
CA ILE A 259 18.17 5.25 10.42
C ILE A 259 17.91 6.48 9.56
N TYR A 260 18.09 7.66 10.12
CA TYR A 260 17.87 8.94 9.45
C TYR A 260 19.20 9.68 9.32
N VAL A 261 19.57 9.97 8.08
CA VAL A 261 20.90 10.47 7.71
C VAL A 261 20.80 11.50 6.59
N GLU A 262 21.88 12.22 6.32
CA GLU A 262 22.02 13.10 5.15
C GLU A 262 23.28 12.75 4.37
N SER A 263 23.19 12.80 3.03
CA SER A 263 24.13 12.13 2.13
C SER A 263 25.57 12.63 2.18
N LEU A 264 25.81 13.87 2.64
CA LEU A 264 27.17 14.45 2.74
C LEU A 264 27.64 14.69 4.17
N CYS A 265 26.91 14.20 5.17
CA CYS A 265 27.34 14.27 6.56
C CYS A 265 28.41 13.23 6.88
N VAL A 266 29.57 13.71 7.33
CA VAL A 266 30.71 12.87 7.71
C VAL A 266 30.37 11.90 8.84
N TYR A 267 29.55 12.30 9.81
CA TYR A 267 29.12 11.44 10.90
C TYR A 267 28.08 10.40 10.45
N CYS A 268 27.20 10.77 9.51
CA CYS A 268 26.25 9.83 8.90
C CYS A 268 26.99 8.74 8.12
N LYS A 269 28.02 9.12 7.36
CA LYS A 269 28.92 8.18 6.69
C LYS A 269 29.55 7.21 7.68
N GLN A 270 30.19 7.76 8.72
CA GLN A 270 30.88 6.94 9.71
C GLN A 270 29.91 5.96 10.38
N TYR A 271 28.72 6.42 10.77
CA TYR A 271 27.72 5.58 11.41
C TYR A 271 27.15 4.49 10.48
N LEU A 272 26.93 4.81 9.21
CA LEU A 272 26.54 3.80 8.21
C LEU A 272 27.62 2.72 8.08
N GLU A 273 28.89 3.10 7.97
CA GLU A 273 30.02 2.19 7.81
C GLU A 273 30.30 1.35 9.05
N GLU A 274 30.28 1.96 10.23
CA GLU A 274 30.75 1.34 11.48
C GLU A 274 29.63 0.64 12.26
N GLN A 275 28.37 1.07 12.10
CA GLN A 275 27.26 0.60 12.92
C GLN A 275 26.17 -0.05 12.07
N VAL A 276 25.64 0.64 11.05
CA VAL A 276 24.47 0.16 10.30
C VAL A 276 24.80 -1.04 9.43
N MET A 277 25.85 -0.97 8.60
CA MET A 277 26.21 -2.05 7.69
C MET A 277 26.59 -3.35 8.44
N PRO A 278 27.44 -3.33 9.47
CA PRO A 278 27.74 -4.53 10.25
C PRO A 278 26.51 -5.12 10.95
N THR A 279 25.63 -4.26 11.50
CA THR A 279 24.39 -4.70 12.14
C THR A 279 23.47 -5.37 11.13
N TYR A 280 23.27 -4.79 9.95
CA TYR A 280 22.42 -5.35 8.91
C TYR A 280 22.97 -6.68 8.38
N GLU A 281 24.28 -6.76 8.09
CA GLU A 281 24.91 -8.00 7.61
C GLU A 281 24.69 -9.17 8.56
N LEU A 282 24.75 -8.91 9.86
CA LEU A 282 24.63 -9.91 10.91
C LEU A 282 23.17 -10.24 11.25
N LEU A 283 22.28 -9.25 11.23
CA LEU A 283 20.94 -9.33 11.82
C LEU A 283 19.78 -9.10 10.84
N LYS A 284 20.01 -8.97 9.52
CA LYS A 284 18.95 -8.75 8.50
C LYS A 284 17.77 -9.72 8.54
N ASP A 285 17.95 -10.94 9.04
CA ASP A 285 16.86 -11.92 9.16
C ASP A 285 15.99 -11.68 10.42
N TYR A 286 16.46 -10.84 11.34
CA TYR A 286 15.88 -10.50 12.64
C TYR A 286 15.41 -9.05 12.72
N ILE A 287 15.69 -8.23 11.71
CA ILE A 287 15.35 -6.80 11.70
C ILE A 287 14.61 -6.40 10.43
N ASP A 288 13.80 -5.36 10.55
CA ASP A 288 13.34 -4.55 9.43
C ASP A 288 14.08 -3.21 9.49
N LEU A 289 14.97 -2.96 8.54
CA LEU A 289 15.83 -1.78 8.52
C LEU A 289 15.34 -0.81 7.45
N ASN A 290 14.94 0.39 7.85
CA ASN A 290 14.70 1.51 6.94
C ASN A 290 15.81 2.55 7.08
N VAL A 291 16.39 2.97 5.96
CA VAL A 291 17.40 4.04 5.92
C VAL A 291 16.82 5.19 5.10
N VAL A 292 16.55 6.30 5.78
CA VAL A 292 15.98 7.52 5.21
C VAL A 292 17.10 8.54 5.05
N VAL A 293 17.37 8.93 3.80
CA VAL A 293 18.40 9.92 3.50
C VAL A 293 17.73 11.26 3.20
N PHE A 294 17.64 12.11 4.23
CA PHE A 294 17.06 13.45 4.21
C PHE A 294 17.69 14.31 5.32
N GLY A 295 17.63 13.81 6.56
CA GLY A 295 18.30 14.39 7.72
C GLY A 295 17.84 15.79 8.06
N ASN A 296 18.78 16.72 8.23
CA ASN A 296 18.49 18.09 8.65
C ASN A 296 18.04 19.01 7.51
N THR A 297 17.64 18.44 6.36
CA THR A 297 17.18 19.22 5.21
C THR A 297 15.93 20.03 5.59
N MET A 298 15.98 21.34 5.37
CA MET A 298 14.82 22.21 5.58
C MET A 298 13.98 22.24 4.30
N ILE A 299 12.67 22.08 4.44
CA ILE A 299 11.73 22.08 3.32
C ILE A 299 10.77 23.27 3.42
N ASP A 300 10.61 23.98 2.31
CA ASP A 300 9.55 24.98 2.11
C ASP A 300 8.59 24.44 1.06
N VAL A 301 7.47 23.90 1.55
CA VAL A 301 6.46 23.26 0.70
C VAL A 301 5.79 24.26 -0.24
N ALA A 302 5.57 25.49 0.21
CA ALA A 302 4.89 26.52 -0.58
C ALA A 302 5.75 26.98 -1.77
N ASN A 303 7.06 27.11 -1.55
CA ASN A 303 8.00 27.55 -2.58
C ASN A 303 8.66 26.39 -3.34
N ARG A 304 8.32 25.14 -3.01
CA ARG A 304 8.93 23.92 -3.58
C ARG A 304 10.46 23.95 -3.52
N SER A 305 11.02 24.36 -2.39
CA SER A 305 12.46 24.49 -2.20
C SER A 305 12.98 23.67 -1.03
N LEU A 306 14.20 23.17 -1.19
CA LEU A 306 14.97 22.45 -0.19
C LEU A 306 16.22 23.25 0.15
N ASP A 307 16.55 23.32 1.44
CA ASP A 307 17.80 23.86 1.95
C ASP A 307 18.54 22.77 2.74
N CYS A 308 19.51 22.15 2.06
CA CYS A 308 20.37 21.10 2.60
C CYS A 308 21.59 21.73 3.29
N GLN A 309 21.98 21.21 4.45
CA GLN A 309 23.09 21.76 5.26
C GLN A 309 24.42 21.76 4.51
N HIS A 310 24.63 20.80 3.60
CA HIS A 310 25.83 20.67 2.79
C HIS A 310 25.67 21.17 1.34
N GLY A 311 24.64 21.99 1.08
CA GLY A 311 24.43 22.62 -0.22
C GLY A 311 23.76 21.71 -1.25
N VAL A 312 23.69 22.17 -2.50
CA VAL A 312 22.87 21.53 -3.55
C VAL A 312 23.31 20.11 -3.89
N ALA A 313 24.59 19.78 -3.68
CA ALA A 313 25.10 18.44 -3.93
C ALA A 313 24.50 17.40 -2.97
N GLU A 314 24.21 17.79 -1.72
CA GLU A 314 23.53 16.93 -0.75
C GLU A 314 22.08 16.71 -1.14
N CYS A 315 21.37 17.77 -1.54
CA CYS A 315 19.99 17.64 -2.02
C CYS A 315 19.89 16.73 -3.25
N ASP A 316 20.83 16.85 -4.20
CA ASP A 316 20.92 15.97 -5.37
C ASP A 316 21.20 14.50 -4.97
N ALA A 317 22.17 14.27 -4.09
CA ALA A 317 22.48 12.93 -3.62
C ALA A 317 21.33 12.32 -2.81
N ASN A 318 20.68 13.09 -1.92
CA ASN A 318 19.46 12.69 -1.21
C ASN A 318 18.37 12.26 -2.21
N ALA A 319 18.22 12.95 -3.34
CA ALA A 319 17.26 12.57 -4.39
C ALA A 319 17.60 11.22 -5.03
N TYR A 320 18.87 10.91 -5.31
CA TYR A 320 19.26 9.59 -5.80
C TYR A 320 19.00 8.48 -4.77
N HIS A 321 19.22 8.73 -3.47
CA HIS A 321 18.87 7.79 -2.42
C HIS A 321 17.36 7.55 -2.36
N GLY A 322 16.55 8.62 -2.36
CA GLY A 322 15.09 8.54 -2.40
C GLY A 322 14.59 7.77 -3.62
N CYS A 323 15.10 8.09 -4.81
CA CYS A 323 14.78 7.36 -6.04
C CYS A 323 15.15 5.88 -5.99
N THR A 324 16.29 5.55 -5.39
CA THR A 324 16.71 4.14 -5.30
C THR A 324 15.79 3.35 -4.38
N ARG A 325 15.38 3.93 -3.26
CA ARG A 325 14.42 3.32 -2.33
C ARG A 325 13.01 3.19 -2.93
N ASP A 326 12.62 4.14 -3.78
CA ASP A 326 11.33 4.09 -4.48
C ASP A 326 11.30 3.00 -5.57
N VAL A 327 12.36 2.90 -6.37
CA VAL A 327 12.49 1.86 -7.41
C VAL A 327 12.67 0.46 -6.80
N TYR A 328 13.33 0.36 -5.64
CA TYR A 328 13.60 -0.89 -4.94
C TYR A 328 13.19 -0.79 -3.47
N SER A 329 12.00 -1.29 -3.13
CA SER A 329 11.47 -1.23 -1.77
C SER A 329 12.15 -2.16 -0.76
N ASP A 330 12.91 -3.17 -1.22
CA ASP A 330 13.65 -4.09 -0.35
C ASP A 330 14.99 -3.49 0.10
N THR A 331 15.23 -3.44 1.41
CA THR A 331 16.48 -2.90 2.00
C THR A 331 17.73 -3.60 1.47
N GLY A 332 17.67 -4.91 1.24
CA GLY A 332 18.78 -5.66 0.68
C GLY A 332 19.14 -5.25 -0.75
N ARG A 333 18.21 -4.63 -1.48
CA ARG A 333 18.43 -4.09 -2.83
C ARG A 333 19.02 -2.69 -2.81
N TYR A 334 18.46 -1.75 -2.04
CA TYR A 334 18.90 -0.35 -2.10
C TYR A 334 20.08 -0.03 -1.16
N LEU A 335 20.25 -0.76 -0.04
CA LEU A 335 21.26 -0.43 0.96
C LEU A 335 22.72 -0.51 0.45
N PRO A 336 23.11 -1.50 -0.40
CA PRO A 336 24.46 -1.51 -0.98
C PRO A 336 24.78 -0.28 -1.82
N PHE A 337 23.78 0.26 -2.53
CA PHE A 337 23.92 1.49 -3.29
C PHE A 337 24.09 2.69 -2.35
N THR A 338 23.27 2.77 -1.31
CA THR A 338 23.40 3.81 -0.27
C THR A 338 24.79 3.80 0.35
N ALA A 339 25.27 2.65 0.82
CA ALA A 339 26.61 2.51 1.40
C ALA A 339 27.72 2.91 0.41
N CYS A 340 27.59 2.53 -0.86
CA CYS A 340 28.56 2.92 -1.89
C CYS A 340 28.63 4.43 -2.09
N LEU A 341 27.49 5.15 -2.08
CA LEU A 341 27.48 6.60 -2.23
C LEU A 341 28.12 7.31 -1.04
N PHE A 342 27.81 6.91 0.19
CA PHE A 342 28.45 7.47 1.39
C PHE A 342 29.98 7.23 1.39
N GLN A 343 30.45 6.13 0.79
CA GLN A 343 31.88 5.88 0.60
C GLN A 343 32.52 6.73 -0.50
N THR A 344 31.78 6.95 -1.60
CA THR A 344 32.31 7.51 -2.86
C THR A 344 32.22 9.03 -2.93
N LEU A 345 31.12 9.60 -2.43
CA LEU A 345 30.88 11.04 -2.52
C LEU A 345 31.78 11.82 -1.54
N PRO A 346 32.27 13.00 -1.94
CA PRO A 346 32.96 13.91 -1.03
C PRO A 346 32.03 14.39 0.09
N MET A 347 32.38 14.09 1.34
CA MET A 347 31.63 14.60 2.51
C MET A 347 31.85 16.10 2.71
N GLY A 348 30.86 16.77 3.28
CA GLY A 348 30.87 18.20 3.55
C GLY A 348 30.22 19.04 2.45
N TYR A 349 30.32 20.36 2.61
CA TYR A 349 29.58 21.33 1.80
C TYR A 349 30.04 21.38 0.34
N SER A 350 29.08 21.33 -0.59
CA SER A 350 29.30 21.61 -2.01
C SER A 350 28.08 22.28 -2.67
N ASN A 351 28.36 23.42 -3.32
CA ASN A 351 27.38 24.12 -4.16
C ASN A 351 27.36 23.68 -5.62
N ASN A 352 28.11 22.63 -5.96
CA ASN A 352 28.08 22.03 -7.28
C ASN A 352 27.67 20.57 -7.12
N GLU A 353 26.63 20.16 -7.85
CA GLU A 353 26.24 18.76 -7.98
C GLU A 353 27.43 17.91 -8.44
N PHE A 354 27.48 16.66 -7.98
CA PHE A 354 28.51 15.73 -8.42
C PHE A 354 28.20 15.18 -9.82
N GLY A 355 29.25 14.80 -10.53
CA GLY A 355 29.11 14.11 -11.81
C GLY A 355 28.35 12.79 -11.64
N ARG A 356 27.55 12.43 -12.65
CA ARG A 356 26.72 11.21 -12.62
C ARG A 356 27.53 9.91 -12.60
N GLU A 357 28.83 9.99 -12.84
CA GLU A 357 29.74 8.85 -12.86
C GLU A 357 29.77 8.13 -11.51
N ALA A 358 29.74 8.86 -10.40
CA ALA A 358 29.74 8.25 -9.06
C ALA A 358 28.44 7.46 -8.82
N TYR A 359 27.29 8.06 -9.14
CA TYR A 359 25.99 7.39 -9.03
C TYR A 359 25.89 6.17 -9.95
N ALA A 360 26.34 6.29 -11.20
CA ALA A 360 26.35 5.19 -12.16
C ALA A 360 27.27 4.04 -11.73
N ASP A 361 28.45 4.35 -11.19
CA ASP A 361 29.37 3.33 -10.69
C ASP A 361 28.79 2.59 -9.47
N CYS A 362 28.16 3.31 -8.54
CA CYS A 362 27.50 2.70 -7.39
C CYS A 362 26.28 1.87 -7.78
N ALA A 363 25.48 2.32 -8.77
CA ALA A 363 24.36 1.53 -9.31
C ALA A 363 24.87 0.22 -9.93
N ARG A 364 25.95 0.30 -10.72
CA ARG A 364 26.61 -0.87 -11.33
C ARG A 364 27.14 -1.83 -10.28
N ARG A 365 27.87 -1.34 -9.26
CA ARG A 365 28.42 -2.18 -8.18
C ARG A 365 27.34 -2.88 -7.36
N SER A 366 26.17 -2.26 -7.25
CA SER A 366 25.01 -2.77 -6.50
C SER A 366 24.04 -3.57 -7.37
N ALA A 367 24.37 -3.82 -8.64
CA ALA A 367 23.51 -4.49 -9.62
C ALA A 367 22.09 -3.89 -9.71
N LEU A 368 22.03 -2.56 -9.74
CA LEU A 368 20.82 -1.77 -9.92
C LEU A 368 20.72 -1.26 -11.36
N ASP A 369 19.50 -1.14 -11.85
CA ASP A 369 19.22 -0.50 -13.14
C ASP A 369 19.45 1.01 -13.05
N TRP A 370 20.58 1.45 -13.60
CA TRP A 370 20.95 2.85 -13.69
C TRP A 370 19.92 3.70 -14.45
N ASN A 371 19.29 3.17 -15.50
CA ASN A 371 18.32 3.93 -16.28
C ASN A 371 17.04 4.19 -15.47
N ALA A 372 16.61 3.23 -14.64
CA ALA A 372 15.48 3.42 -13.74
C ALA A 372 15.77 4.55 -12.72
N LEU A 373 16.97 4.59 -12.14
CA LEU A 373 17.37 5.64 -11.20
C LEU A 373 17.44 7.01 -11.86
N VAL A 374 18.00 7.09 -13.08
CA VAL A 374 18.03 8.34 -13.87
C VAL A 374 16.62 8.78 -14.24
N THR A 375 15.75 7.85 -14.64
CA THR A 375 14.35 8.16 -14.99
C THR A 375 13.63 8.79 -13.80
N CYS A 376 13.74 8.19 -12.61
CA CYS A 376 13.20 8.77 -11.38
C CYS A 376 13.81 10.15 -11.09
N ARG A 377 15.15 10.27 -11.13
CA ARG A 377 15.82 11.53 -10.78
C ARG A 377 15.46 12.69 -11.70
N LEU A 378 15.17 12.41 -12.98
CA LEU A 378 14.79 13.42 -13.98
C LEU A 378 13.32 13.87 -13.84
N ASP A 379 12.49 13.11 -13.14
CA ASP A 379 11.12 13.53 -12.81
C ASP A 379 11.14 14.41 -11.54
N GLU A 380 11.21 15.73 -11.72
CA GLU A 380 11.27 16.68 -10.62
C GLU A 380 10.01 16.67 -9.73
N ASN A 381 8.84 16.32 -10.28
CA ASN A 381 7.62 16.21 -9.49
C ASN A 381 7.66 14.96 -8.61
N HIS A 382 8.11 13.84 -9.17
CA HIS A 382 8.29 12.60 -8.41
C HIS A 382 9.36 12.75 -7.33
N VAL A 383 10.54 13.28 -7.68
CA VAL A 383 11.60 13.58 -6.71
C VAL A 383 11.10 14.49 -5.60
N TRP A 384 10.32 15.52 -5.92
CA TRP A 384 9.71 16.40 -4.91
C TRP A 384 8.77 15.65 -3.95
N LYS A 385 7.94 14.71 -4.45
CA LYS A 385 7.11 13.84 -3.60
C LYS A 385 7.97 12.94 -2.71
N LEU A 386 9.05 12.36 -3.24
CA LEU A 386 9.97 11.52 -2.48
C LEU A 386 10.69 12.28 -1.36
N GLN A 387 11.10 13.53 -1.61
CA GLN A 387 11.72 14.40 -0.61
C GLN A 387 10.73 14.78 0.50
N GLN A 388 9.46 15.07 0.16
CA GLN A 388 8.42 15.28 1.18
C GLN A 388 8.14 14.02 2.01
N ARG A 389 8.14 12.83 1.38
CA ARG A 389 7.99 11.56 2.10
C ARG A 389 9.14 11.35 3.08
N ALA A 390 10.38 11.54 2.65
CA ALA A 390 11.56 11.42 3.50
C ALA A 390 11.59 12.45 4.63
N TRP A 391 11.11 13.68 4.38
CA TRP A 391 10.89 14.69 5.42
C TRP A 391 9.89 14.23 6.48
N LYS A 392 8.72 13.69 6.06
CA LYS A 392 7.69 13.19 6.97
C LYS A 392 8.16 11.96 7.77
N GLU A 393 8.96 11.10 7.16
CA GLU A 393 9.54 9.92 7.83
C GLU A 393 10.60 10.31 8.86
N THR A 394 11.37 11.37 8.61
CA THR A 394 12.42 11.84 9.53
C THR A 394 11.79 12.38 10.82
N PRO A 395 12.13 11.87 12.02
CA PRO A 395 11.48 12.26 13.27
C PRO A 395 11.55 13.78 13.47
N SER A 396 10.41 14.45 13.66
CA SER A 396 10.38 15.92 13.76
C SER A 396 11.15 16.49 14.95
N ASP A 397 11.46 15.66 15.94
CA ASP A 397 12.19 15.97 17.15
C ASP A 397 13.67 15.54 17.11
N HIS A 398 14.17 15.02 15.98
CA HIS A 398 15.60 14.76 15.81
C HIS A 398 16.40 16.05 16.04
N GLN A 399 17.49 15.93 16.80
CA GLN A 399 18.31 17.09 17.18
C GLN A 399 19.60 17.19 16.36
N TYR A 400 19.97 16.08 15.72
CA TYR A 400 21.17 15.93 14.92
C TYR A 400 21.00 14.71 14.00
N VAL A 401 21.92 14.55 13.06
CA VAL A 401 22.07 13.31 12.30
C VAL A 401 23.52 12.82 12.36
N PRO A 402 23.77 11.49 12.33
CA PRO A 402 22.80 10.39 12.17
C PRO A 402 21.83 10.32 13.35
N TRP A 403 20.57 9.95 13.08
CA TRP A 403 19.56 9.70 14.10
C TRP A 403 19.08 8.25 13.96
N ALA A 404 19.15 7.48 15.04
CA ALA A 404 18.81 6.06 15.01
C ALA A 404 17.68 5.77 15.99
N VAL A 405 16.77 4.90 15.57
CA VAL A 405 15.60 4.49 16.32
C VAL A 405 15.50 2.98 16.26
N VAL A 406 15.41 2.33 17.41
CA VAL A 406 15.18 0.88 17.56
C VAL A 406 13.84 0.71 18.27
N ASP A 407 12.87 0.12 17.59
CA ASP A 407 11.50 -0.09 18.10
C ASP A 407 10.83 1.19 18.59
N GLY A 408 10.96 2.27 17.82
CA GLY A 408 10.42 3.58 18.18
C GLY A 408 11.20 4.33 19.26
N ARG A 409 12.19 3.70 19.91
CA ARG A 409 13.08 4.36 20.87
C ARG A 409 14.31 4.92 20.16
N HIS A 410 14.52 6.23 20.26
CA HIS A 410 15.80 6.81 19.87
C HIS A 410 16.94 6.22 20.70
N ILE A 411 18.03 5.86 20.03
CA ILE A 411 19.28 5.44 20.68
C ILE A 411 20.29 6.58 20.60
N ASP A 412 20.90 6.94 21.73
CA ASP A 412 21.91 7.99 21.78
C ASP A 412 23.23 7.44 21.25
N GLN A 413 23.66 7.90 20.08
CA GLN A 413 24.85 7.34 19.42
C GLN A 413 26.18 7.72 20.07
N GLU A 414 26.19 8.61 21.08
CA GLU A 414 27.39 8.85 21.88
C GLU A 414 27.62 7.75 22.92
N ASP A 415 26.52 7.18 23.45
CA ASP A 415 26.53 6.27 24.60
C ASP A 415 26.08 4.85 24.26
N GLU A 416 25.36 4.66 23.15
CA GLU A 416 24.74 3.39 22.75
C GLU A 416 25.27 2.89 21.39
N ASP A 417 25.64 1.60 21.35
CA ASP A 417 25.97 0.87 20.12
C ASP A 417 24.69 0.33 19.47
N LEU A 418 24.54 0.50 18.15
CA LEU A 418 23.36 0.09 17.41
C LEU A 418 23.16 -1.42 17.47
N MET A 419 24.22 -2.18 17.25
CA MET A 419 24.14 -3.64 17.23
C MET A 419 23.80 -4.17 18.62
N ALA A 420 24.37 -3.60 19.68
CA ALA A 420 24.01 -3.92 21.06
C ALA A 420 22.53 -3.62 21.34
N SER A 421 22.05 -2.44 20.95
CA SER A 421 20.67 -2.01 21.15
C SER A 421 19.67 -2.91 20.42
N VAL A 422 19.95 -3.25 19.16
CA VAL A 422 19.16 -4.19 18.36
C VAL A 422 19.19 -5.59 18.99
N CYS A 423 20.36 -6.06 19.41
CA CYS A 423 20.49 -7.35 20.07
C CYS A 423 19.72 -7.45 21.37
N ASP A 424 19.70 -6.39 22.17
CA ASP A 424 18.93 -6.35 23.41
C ASP A 424 17.43 -6.28 23.14
N ALA A 425 16.99 -5.58 22.08
CA ALA A 425 15.62 -5.64 21.60
C ALA A 425 15.21 -7.06 21.15
N ILE A 426 16.04 -7.74 20.35
CA ILE A 426 15.78 -9.12 19.92
C ILE A 426 15.69 -10.06 21.14
N LYS A 427 16.62 -9.97 22.10
CA LYS A 427 16.62 -10.80 23.31
C LYS A 427 15.37 -10.56 24.16
N THR A 428 14.95 -9.30 24.30
CA THR A 428 13.77 -8.93 25.08
C THR A 428 12.50 -9.56 24.49
N ARG A 429 12.38 -9.57 23.16
CA ARG A 429 11.26 -10.19 22.44
C ARG A 429 11.27 -11.72 22.54
N ARG A 430 12.46 -12.34 22.52
CA ARG A 430 12.63 -13.80 22.51
C ARG A 430 12.67 -14.48 23.88
N GLN A 431 12.32 -13.80 24.97
CA GLN A 431 12.32 -14.41 26.33
C GLN A 431 11.38 -15.63 26.51
N TYR A 432 10.63 -16.05 25.48
CA TYR A 432 9.65 -17.15 25.55
C TYR A 432 9.74 -18.21 24.42
N ASP A 433 10.77 -18.20 23.55
CA ASP A 433 10.83 -19.11 22.39
C ASP A 433 12.13 -19.92 22.30
N ASP A 434 12.01 -21.19 21.90
CA ASP A 434 13.09 -22.19 21.76
C ASP A 434 13.91 -22.02 20.45
N THR A 435 13.79 -20.88 19.78
CA THR A 435 14.54 -20.58 18.55
C THR A 435 16.02 -20.33 18.83
N PRO A 436 16.93 -20.68 17.90
CA PRO A 436 18.36 -20.44 18.07
C PRO A 436 18.63 -18.96 18.39
N SER A 437 19.46 -18.71 19.40
CA SER A 437 19.87 -17.36 19.77
C SER A 437 20.41 -16.62 18.56
N PRO A 438 20.03 -15.33 18.35
CA PRO A 438 20.60 -14.52 17.29
C PRO A 438 22.13 -14.47 17.46
N PRO A 439 22.90 -14.23 16.38
CA PRO A 439 24.35 -14.16 16.41
C PRO A 439 24.86 -12.86 17.06
N CYS A 440 24.26 -12.46 18.18
CA CYS A 440 24.59 -11.26 18.94
C CYS A 440 25.94 -11.41 19.64
N PRO A 441 26.92 -10.52 19.37
CA PRO A 441 28.19 -10.51 20.08
C PRO A 441 27.99 -10.26 21.58
N GLU A 442 28.91 -10.77 22.41
CA GLU A 442 28.99 -10.34 23.81
C GLU A 442 29.57 -8.92 23.86
N PHE A 443 28.72 -7.92 24.00
CA PHE A 443 29.15 -6.55 24.26
C PHE A 443 29.50 -6.40 25.74
N SER A 444 30.79 -6.21 26.05
CA SER A 444 31.18 -5.78 27.38
C SER A 444 30.70 -4.34 27.58
N MET A 445 29.70 -4.13 28.43
CA MET A 445 29.28 -2.78 28.85
C MET A 445 30.49 -2.01 29.39
N LYS A 446 31.14 -1.19 28.56
CA LYS A 446 31.97 -0.10 29.06
C LYS A 446 31.02 1.03 29.40
N ARG A 447 30.47 0.98 30.63
CA ARG A 447 29.93 2.19 31.26
C ARG A 447 31.05 3.23 31.27
N ARG A 448 30.90 4.32 30.52
CA ARG A 448 31.68 5.53 30.77
C ARG A 448 30.94 6.39 31.77
#